data_AF-A0A1H3GA84-F1
#
_entry.id   AF-A0A1H3GA84-F1
#
_cell.length_a   1.000
_cell.length_b   1.000
_cell.length_c   1.000
_cell.angle_alpha   90.00
_cell.angle_beta   90.00
_cell.angle_gamma   90.00
#
_symmetry.space_group_name_H-M   'P 1'
#
loop_
_entity.id
_entity.type
_entity.pdbx_description
1 polymer ?
#
loop_
_entity_poly.entity_id
_entity_poly.type
_entity_poly.pdbx_seq_one_letter_code
_entity_poly.pdbx_strand_id
1 'polypeptide(L)'
;MRDSVRLGGGDSAATFVVELGDGERVLAKTAPADATAAEAAGLRWLADTTTVPVPAVLATNDQWLVTEHIPGGEPTATAAEAFGRGLAALHAAGAPAFGAAPPGGPTHARIGAAPMRNIAAPSWPEFYAEHRLLPFLALAVDAHALTPDEARVVEAVIERLDEFAGPAEPPARLHGDLWHGNVHWGADGRAWLIDPAAHGGHRETDLAMLHLFGCPHLDRIVAAYHEVAPLADGWRQRIGLHQLFPLLVHTALFGRSYTAQLVATAEAVLGDRSTSASSIVERLTGMIRADLAAVAHMPPGGDAPARTKGHVRGGLDALVLVLEHELGRPVNFHEARALLRGERSVTELRERGSD
;
A
#
# COMPACT_ATOMS: atom_id res chain seq x y z
N MET A 1 -38.00 17.64 10.51
CA MET A 1 -37.54 17.45 9.12
C MET A 1 -38.35 18.39 8.26
N ARG A 2 -37.74 19.47 7.76
CA ARG A 2 -38.42 20.42 6.86
C ARG A 2 -38.35 19.96 5.42
N ASP A 3 -37.23 19.37 5.02
CA ASP A 3 -37.01 18.80 3.70
C ASP A 3 -35.86 17.78 3.75
N SER A 4 -35.78 16.88 2.76
CA SER A 4 -34.58 16.08 2.50
C SER A 4 -34.32 15.84 1.03
N VAL A 5 -33.04 15.87 0.69
CA VAL A 5 -32.57 15.55 -0.66
C VAL A 5 -31.70 14.31 -0.58
N ARG A 6 -32.08 13.26 -1.33
CA ARG A 6 -31.24 12.07 -1.49
C ARG A 6 -30.04 12.43 -2.38
N LEU A 7 -28.84 12.12 -1.92
CA LEU A 7 -27.63 12.22 -2.72
C LEU A 7 -27.42 10.93 -3.52
N GLY A 8 -26.94 11.04 -4.75
CA GLY A 8 -26.40 9.90 -5.51
C GLY A 8 -24.95 9.62 -5.11
N GLY A 9 -24.47 8.38 -5.30
CA GLY A 9 -23.03 8.06 -5.23
C GLY A 9 -22.55 7.11 -4.13
N GLY A 10 -23.43 6.58 -3.26
CA GLY A 10 -23.06 5.54 -2.29
C GLY A 10 -23.52 4.15 -2.74
N ASP A 11 -22.58 3.24 -3.02
CA ASP A 11 -22.90 1.88 -3.49
C ASP A 11 -23.47 0.95 -2.39
N SER A 12 -23.43 1.36 -1.12
CA SER A 12 -23.85 0.52 0.02
C SER A 12 -24.86 1.14 0.99
N ALA A 13 -25.05 2.47 0.95
CA ALA A 13 -25.89 3.22 1.88
C ALA A 13 -26.70 4.30 1.16
N ALA A 14 -27.95 4.52 1.58
CA ALA A 14 -28.71 5.67 1.10
C ALA A 14 -28.37 6.91 1.95
N THR A 15 -27.92 7.97 1.28
CA THR A 15 -27.45 9.21 1.91
C THR A 15 -28.41 10.36 1.64
N PHE A 16 -28.68 11.16 2.66
CA PHE A 16 -29.61 12.28 2.64
C PHE A 16 -28.95 13.52 3.24
N VAL A 17 -29.16 14.68 2.63
CA VAL A 17 -29.01 15.96 3.32
C VAL A 17 -30.35 16.32 3.93
N VAL A 18 -30.37 16.57 5.23
CA VAL A 18 -31.59 16.84 6.00
C VAL A 18 -31.50 18.23 6.61
N GLU A 19 -32.52 19.06 6.37
CA GLU A 19 -32.67 20.34 7.06
C GLU A 19 -33.50 20.16 8.34
N LEU A 20 -32.88 20.54 9.46
CA LEU A 20 -33.47 20.50 10.81
C LEU A 20 -34.43 21.69 11.03
N GLY A 21 -35.17 21.66 12.14
CA GLY A 21 -36.20 22.67 12.42
C GLY A 21 -35.66 24.09 12.65
N ASP A 22 -34.38 24.21 12.96
CA ASP A 22 -33.62 25.45 13.15
C ASP A 22 -32.89 25.92 11.88
N GLY A 23 -32.95 25.15 10.79
CA GLY A 23 -32.28 25.45 9.52
C GLY A 23 -30.86 24.88 9.42
N GLU A 24 -30.36 24.19 10.44
CA GLU A 24 -29.10 23.44 10.34
C GLU A 24 -29.24 22.27 9.36
N ARG A 25 -28.19 22.00 8.59
CA ARG A 25 -28.14 20.85 7.69
C ARG A 25 -27.25 19.77 8.27
N VAL A 26 -27.73 18.53 8.22
CA VAL A 26 -26.98 17.34 8.60
C VAL A 26 -26.96 16.33 7.45
N LEU A 27 -25.95 15.46 7.45
CA LEU A 27 -25.90 14.32 6.55
C LEU A 27 -26.42 13.09 7.31
N ALA A 28 -27.41 12.39 6.76
CA ALA A 28 -27.94 11.16 7.32
C ALA A 28 -27.72 10.00 6.35
N LYS A 29 -27.16 8.90 6.83
CA LYS A 29 -26.92 7.67 6.07
C LYS A 29 -27.66 6.51 6.69
N THR A 30 -28.24 5.65 5.85
CA THR A 30 -28.75 4.35 6.29
C THR A 30 -27.94 3.19 5.74
N ALA A 31 -27.50 2.30 6.65
CA ALA A 31 -26.73 1.11 6.35
C ALA A 31 -26.99 0.02 7.41
N PRO A 32 -26.51 -1.23 7.21
CA PRO A 32 -26.50 -2.25 8.25
C PRO A 32 -25.76 -1.80 9.52
N ALA A 33 -26.13 -2.37 10.67
CA ALA A 33 -25.65 -1.95 11.99
C ALA A 33 -24.11 -2.04 12.16
N ASP A 34 -23.50 -3.06 11.58
CA ASP A 34 -22.04 -3.23 11.58
C ASP A 34 -21.35 -2.12 10.78
N ALA A 35 -21.94 -1.71 9.65
CA ALA A 35 -21.44 -0.62 8.82
C ALA A 35 -21.56 0.74 9.54
N THR A 36 -22.73 1.08 10.09
CA THR A 36 -22.91 2.36 10.80
C THR A 36 -22.04 2.45 12.04
N ALA A 37 -21.92 1.37 12.81
CA ALA A 37 -21.06 1.31 13.98
C ALA A 37 -19.57 1.44 13.63
N ALA A 38 -19.12 0.77 12.57
CA ALA A 38 -17.73 0.86 12.11
C ALA A 38 -17.38 2.27 11.62
N GLU A 39 -18.22 2.88 10.78
CA GLU A 39 -17.99 4.22 10.26
C GLU A 39 -18.01 5.27 11.38
N ALA A 40 -18.97 5.19 12.31
CA ALA A 40 -19.06 6.10 13.45
C ALA A 40 -17.83 5.99 14.38
N ALA A 41 -17.35 4.77 14.64
CA ALA A 41 -16.13 4.56 15.43
C ALA A 41 -14.89 5.06 14.69
N GLY A 42 -14.81 4.85 13.38
CA GLY A 42 -13.77 5.37 12.51
C GLY A 42 -13.70 6.90 12.54
N LEU A 43 -14.81 7.58 12.26
CA LEU A 43 -14.88 9.05 12.28
C LEU A 43 -14.43 9.63 13.63
N ARG A 44 -14.90 9.07 14.75
CA ARG A 44 -14.46 9.52 16.09
C ARG A 44 -12.96 9.30 16.30
N TRP A 45 -12.44 8.14 15.92
CA TRP A 45 -11.02 7.83 16.11
C TRP A 45 -10.10 8.70 15.25
N LEU A 46 -10.52 9.06 14.03
CA LEU A 46 -9.78 10.01 13.20
C LEU A 46 -9.88 11.44 13.78
N ALA A 47 -11.06 11.86 14.23
CA ALA A 47 -11.31 13.17 14.83
C ALA A 47 -10.45 13.44 16.07
N ASP A 48 -10.24 12.41 16.91
CA ASP A 48 -9.45 12.49 18.14
C ASP A 48 -7.99 12.95 17.92
N THR A 49 -7.48 12.88 16.68
CA THR A 49 -6.13 13.37 16.35
C THR A 49 -6.04 14.87 16.20
N THR A 50 -7.15 15.57 15.94
CA THR A 50 -7.18 17.02 15.62
C THR A 50 -6.26 17.42 14.45
N THR A 51 -6.10 16.53 13.45
CA THR A 51 -5.20 16.74 12.31
C THR A 51 -5.95 17.18 11.05
N VAL A 52 -6.32 16.25 10.18
CA VAL A 52 -7.20 16.46 9.03
C VAL A 52 -8.66 16.44 9.49
N PRO A 53 -9.52 17.36 9.02
CA PRO A 53 -10.89 17.41 9.49
C PRO A 53 -11.72 16.23 8.96
N VAL A 54 -12.58 15.71 9.81
CA VAL A 54 -13.60 14.68 9.53
C VAL A 54 -14.95 15.19 10.05
N PRO A 55 -16.09 14.85 9.42
CA PRO A 55 -17.40 15.25 9.92
C PRO A 55 -17.65 14.74 11.35
N ALA A 56 -18.16 15.61 12.22
CA ALA A 56 -18.56 15.20 13.56
C ALA A 56 -19.72 14.20 13.51
N VAL A 57 -19.65 13.13 14.31
CA VAL A 57 -20.77 12.19 14.48
C VAL A 57 -21.78 12.79 15.46
N LEU A 58 -22.96 13.17 14.96
CA LEU A 58 -24.01 13.81 15.74
C LEU A 58 -24.95 12.79 16.40
N ALA A 59 -25.29 11.72 15.68
CA ALA A 59 -26.09 10.61 16.20
C ALA A 59 -25.78 9.33 15.44
N THR A 60 -25.92 8.18 16.10
CA THR A 60 -25.83 6.87 15.43
C THR A 60 -26.71 5.85 16.15
N ASN A 61 -27.27 4.92 15.38
CA ASN A 61 -27.91 3.70 15.87
C ASN A 61 -27.67 2.56 14.86
N ASP A 62 -28.34 1.43 15.06
CA ASP A 62 -28.19 0.21 14.25
C ASP A 62 -28.61 0.37 12.77
N GLN A 63 -29.18 1.51 12.39
CA GLN A 63 -29.66 1.75 11.02
C GLN A 63 -29.20 3.08 10.44
N TRP A 64 -28.92 4.06 11.29
CA TRP A 64 -28.64 5.43 10.90
C TRP A 64 -27.33 5.92 11.48
N LEU A 65 -26.57 6.61 10.64
CA LEU A 65 -25.47 7.47 11.03
C LEU A 65 -25.81 8.89 10.59
N VAL A 66 -25.75 9.84 11.53
CA VAL A 66 -25.96 11.26 11.28
C VAL A 66 -24.67 12.01 11.59
N THR A 67 -24.16 12.76 10.62
CA THR A 67 -22.95 13.56 10.75
C THR A 67 -23.20 15.02 10.40
N GLU A 68 -22.23 15.86 10.72
CA GLU A 68 -22.14 17.21 10.17
C GLU A 68 -22.23 17.18 8.63
N HIS A 69 -23.00 18.11 8.06
CA HIS A 69 -23.03 18.33 6.61
C HIS A 69 -21.98 19.37 6.23
N ILE A 70 -20.98 18.96 5.46
CA ILE A 70 -19.92 19.84 4.97
C ILE A 70 -20.31 20.41 3.61
N PRO A 71 -20.56 21.74 3.48
CA PRO A 71 -20.86 22.33 2.17
C PRO A 71 -19.71 22.12 1.19
N GLY A 72 -20.01 21.66 -0.01
CA GLY A 72 -19.01 21.46 -1.06
C GLY A 72 -18.38 22.76 -1.54
N GLY A 73 -17.08 22.72 -1.80
CA GLY A 73 -16.28 23.76 -2.41
C GLY A 73 -15.34 23.18 -3.46
N GLU A 74 -14.46 24.03 -3.99
CA GLU A 74 -13.53 23.65 -5.04
C GLU A 74 -12.16 23.23 -4.47
N PRO A 75 -11.47 22.25 -5.08
CA PRO A 75 -10.10 21.94 -4.74
C PRO A 75 -9.19 23.14 -5.02
N THR A 76 -8.27 23.43 -4.09
CA THR A 76 -7.23 24.44 -4.27
C THR A 76 -5.86 23.88 -3.93
N ALA A 77 -4.80 24.47 -4.48
CA ALA A 77 -3.43 24.07 -4.18
C ALA A 77 -3.12 24.18 -2.67
N THR A 78 -3.52 25.28 -2.03
CA THR A 78 -3.32 25.50 -0.60
C THR A 78 -4.05 24.45 0.24
N ALA A 79 -5.30 24.12 -0.10
CA ALA A 79 -6.06 23.08 0.57
C ALA A 79 -5.40 21.70 0.42
N ALA A 80 -4.87 21.39 -0.77
CA ALA A 80 -4.20 20.14 -1.06
C ALA A 80 -2.88 19.97 -0.29
N GLU A 81 -2.07 21.03 -0.17
CA GLU A 81 -0.84 21.00 0.62
C GLU A 81 -1.15 20.88 2.12
N ALA A 82 -2.17 21.60 2.61
CA ALA A 82 -2.64 21.47 3.99
C ALA A 82 -3.16 20.05 4.27
N PHE A 83 -3.89 19.46 3.32
CA PHE A 83 -4.36 18.09 3.38
C PHE A 83 -3.22 17.09 3.46
N GLY A 84 -2.19 17.21 2.60
CA GLY A 84 -1.01 16.35 2.64
C GLY A 84 -0.32 16.35 4.00
N ARG A 85 -0.09 17.54 4.58
CA ARG A 85 0.48 17.67 5.93
C ARG A 85 -0.45 17.12 7.03
N GLY A 86 -1.75 17.37 6.91
CA GLY A 86 -2.76 16.86 7.84
C GLY A 86 -2.85 15.34 7.83
N LEU A 87 -2.79 14.72 6.66
CA LEU A 87 -2.80 13.27 6.48
C LEU A 87 -1.53 12.62 7.07
N ALA A 88 -0.37 13.26 6.90
CA ALA A 88 0.87 12.80 7.54
C ALA A 88 0.77 12.82 9.07
N ALA A 89 0.20 13.89 9.63
CA ALA A 89 -0.02 13.99 11.07
C ALA A 89 -1.05 12.95 11.57
N LEU A 90 -2.11 12.68 10.79
CA LEU A 90 -3.08 11.63 11.09
C LEU A 90 -2.39 10.25 11.18
N HIS A 91 -1.60 9.90 10.17
CA HIS A 91 -0.85 8.65 10.15
C HIS A 91 0.13 8.54 11.34
N ALA A 92 0.82 9.63 11.66
CA ALA A 92 1.77 9.70 12.77
C ALA A 92 1.13 9.57 14.16
N ALA A 93 -0.18 9.80 14.30
CA ALA A 93 -0.91 9.53 15.53
C ALA A 93 -0.94 8.04 15.90
N GLY A 94 -0.64 7.17 14.93
CA GLY A 94 -0.41 5.74 15.14
C GLY A 94 -1.64 4.94 15.54
N ALA A 95 -1.45 3.62 15.56
CA ALA A 95 -2.42 2.66 16.03
C ALA A 95 -1.76 1.62 16.96
N PRO A 96 -2.53 0.91 17.80
CA PRO A 96 -1.97 -0.10 18.71
C PRO A 96 -1.32 -1.30 18.00
N ALA A 97 -1.80 -1.67 16.81
CA ALA A 97 -1.34 -2.79 16.00
C ALA A 97 -1.79 -2.65 14.54
N PHE A 98 -1.16 -3.40 13.63
CA PHE A 98 -1.74 -3.64 12.30
C PHE A 98 -3.05 -4.40 12.45
N GLY A 99 -4.11 -3.94 11.80
CA GLY A 99 -5.46 -4.49 11.93
C GLY A 99 -6.21 -4.07 13.19
N ALA A 100 -5.67 -3.17 14.02
CA ALA A 100 -6.41 -2.62 15.15
C ALA A 100 -7.66 -1.89 14.67
N ALA A 101 -8.82 -2.27 15.23
CA ALA A 101 -10.07 -1.54 15.02
C ALA A 101 -10.03 -0.17 15.74
N PRO A 102 -10.80 0.82 15.26
CA PRO A 102 -11.06 2.02 16.03
C PRO A 102 -11.57 1.68 17.44
N PRO A 103 -11.19 2.42 18.49
CA PRO A 103 -11.67 2.17 19.86
C PRO A 103 -13.20 2.13 19.94
N GLY A 104 -13.75 1.06 20.53
CA GLY A 104 -15.20 0.85 20.60
C GLY A 104 -15.87 0.45 19.28
N GLY A 105 -15.11 0.32 18.19
CA GLY A 105 -15.58 -0.18 16.90
C GLY A 105 -15.63 -1.71 16.83
N PRO A 106 -16.39 -2.27 15.87
CA PRO A 106 -16.52 -3.71 15.70
C PRO A 106 -15.26 -4.33 15.06
N THR A 107 -14.96 -5.58 15.42
CA THR A 107 -13.98 -6.41 14.71
C THR A 107 -14.41 -6.72 13.28
N HIS A 108 -15.72 -6.91 13.07
CA HIS A 108 -16.32 -7.08 11.75
C HIS A 108 -16.77 -5.71 11.25
N ALA A 109 -15.97 -5.13 10.38
CA ALA A 109 -16.19 -3.85 9.74
C ALA A 109 -16.52 -4.06 8.25
N ARG A 110 -16.54 -2.96 7.50
CA ARG A 110 -16.88 -2.94 6.08
C ARG A 110 -15.91 -2.04 5.34
N ILE A 111 -15.64 -2.37 4.08
CA ILE A 111 -15.08 -1.45 3.08
C ILE A 111 -16.05 -1.42 1.91
N GLY A 112 -16.77 -0.29 1.75
CA GLY A 112 -18.00 -0.25 0.96
C GLY A 112 -18.99 -1.34 1.40
N ALA A 113 -19.44 -2.16 0.44
CA ALA A 113 -20.35 -3.28 0.72
C ALA A 113 -19.63 -4.56 1.19
N ALA A 114 -18.30 -4.64 1.06
CA ALA A 114 -17.56 -5.87 1.33
C ALA A 114 -17.24 -6.04 2.84
N PRO A 115 -17.30 -7.27 3.37
CA PRO A 115 -16.93 -7.54 4.76
C PRO A 115 -15.43 -7.37 4.94
N MET A 116 -15.03 -6.67 6.01
CA MET A 116 -13.62 -6.46 6.37
C MET A 116 -13.41 -6.84 7.83
N ARG A 117 -12.29 -7.48 8.15
CA ARG A 117 -11.95 -7.86 9.53
C ARG A 117 -10.79 -7.01 10.05
N ASN A 118 -10.96 -6.49 11.25
CA ASN A 118 -9.95 -5.74 12.00
C ASN A 118 -9.43 -6.61 13.14
N ILE A 119 -8.48 -7.48 12.80
CA ILE A 119 -7.82 -8.40 13.72
C ILE A 119 -6.34 -8.02 13.76
N ALA A 120 -5.81 -7.90 14.97
CA ALA A 120 -4.43 -7.50 15.18
C ALA A 120 -3.46 -8.59 14.69
N ALA A 121 -2.43 -8.20 13.95
CA ALA A 121 -1.32 -9.08 13.58
C ALA A 121 0.04 -8.47 14.02
N PRO A 122 1.08 -9.28 14.23
CA PRO A 122 2.36 -8.82 14.75
C PRO A 122 3.22 -8.10 13.69
N SER A 123 2.92 -8.29 12.40
CA SER A 123 3.64 -7.64 11.30
C SER A 123 2.68 -7.16 10.20
N TRP A 124 3.13 -6.19 9.40
CA TRP A 124 2.33 -5.71 8.28
C TRP A 124 2.12 -6.78 7.19
N PRO A 125 3.13 -7.54 6.74
CA PRO A 125 2.93 -8.57 5.73
C PRO A 125 1.90 -9.62 6.15
N GLU A 126 1.97 -10.11 7.39
CA GLU A 126 1.01 -11.08 7.93
C GLU A 126 -0.41 -10.51 7.95
N PHE A 127 -0.58 -9.30 8.49
CA PHE A 127 -1.88 -8.60 8.47
C PHE A 127 -2.42 -8.41 7.04
N TYR A 128 -1.58 -7.95 6.13
CA TYR A 128 -2.00 -7.61 4.77
C TYR A 128 -2.38 -8.87 3.98
N ALA A 129 -1.57 -9.94 4.07
CA ALA A 129 -1.89 -11.22 3.48
C ALA A 129 -3.21 -11.80 4.04
N GLU A 130 -3.31 -11.97 5.35
CA GLU A 130 -4.41 -12.71 5.98
C GLU A 130 -5.74 -11.95 6.05
N HIS A 131 -5.68 -10.62 6.15
CA HIS A 131 -6.87 -9.81 6.44
C HIS A 131 -7.18 -8.76 5.37
N ARG A 132 -6.34 -8.60 4.35
CA ARG A 132 -6.58 -7.68 3.22
C ARG A 132 -6.50 -8.35 1.86
N LEU A 133 -5.64 -9.35 1.64
CA LEU A 133 -5.52 -10.00 0.34
C LEU A 133 -6.32 -11.31 0.25
N LEU A 134 -6.00 -12.30 1.08
CA LEU A 134 -6.59 -13.65 0.98
C LEU A 134 -8.13 -13.67 1.05
N PRO A 135 -8.80 -12.93 1.96
CA PRO A 135 -10.26 -12.95 2.01
C PRO A 135 -10.92 -12.42 0.74
N PHE A 136 -10.36 -11.36 0.15
CA PHE A 136 -10.92 -10.72 -1.03
C PHE A 136 -10.54 -11.47 -2.31
N LEU A 137 -9.39 -12.13 -2.33
CA LEU A 137 -9.05 -13.10 -3.37
C LEU A 137 -10.05 -14.26 -3.39
N ALA A 138 -10.37 -14.84 -2.24
CA ALA A 138 -11.38 -15.89 -2.13
C ALA A 138 -12.75 -15.40 -2.62
N LEU A 139 -13.20 -14.21 -2.18
CA LEU A 139 -14.45 -13.62 -2.64
C LEU A 139 -14.48 -13.40 -4.16
N ALA A 140 -13.38 -12.93 -4.75
CA ALA A 140 -13.30 -12.71 -6.20
C ALA A 140 -13.30 -14.03 -6.99
N VAL A 141 -12.69 -15.09 -6.47
CA VAL A 141 -12.73 -16.44 -7.07
C VAL A 141 -14.14 -17.04 -6.97
N ASP A 142 -14.77 -16.95 -5.79
CA ASP A 142 -16.13 -17.45 -5.54
C ASP A 142 -17.16 -16.72 -6.40
N ALA A 143 -16.95 -15.42 -6.65
CA ALA A 143 -17.77 -14.61 -7.55
C ALA A 143 -17.47 -14.85 -9.05
N HIS A 144 -16.55 -15.76 -9.39
CA HIS A 144 -16.07 -16.02 -10.75
C HIS A 144 -15.48 -14.79 -11.46
N ALA A 145 -15.02 -13.80 -10.70
CA ALA A 145 -14.33 -12.62 -11.23
C ALA A 145 -12.87 -12.91 -11.60
N LEU A 146 -12.27 -13.95 -11.00
CA LEU A 146 -10.94 -14.46 -11.32
C LEU A 146 -10.99 -15.89 -11.82
N THR A 147 -10.22 -16.19 -12.85
CA THR A 147 -9.87 -17.56 -13.23
C THR A 147 -8.79 -18.12 -12.29
N PRO A 148 -8.60 -19.45 -12.24
CA PRO A 148 -7.53 -20.05 -11.45
C PRO A 148 -6.14 -19.53 -11.80
N ASP A 149 -5.89 -19.21 -13.08
CA ASP A 149 -4.59 -18.71 -13.53
C ASP A 149 -4.35 -17.27 -13.07
N GLU A 150 -5.38 -16.42 -13.15
CA GLU A 150 -5.33 -15.03 -12.65
C GLU A 150 -5.16 -15.00 -11.12
N ALA A 151 -5.86 -15.89 -10.38
CA ALA A 151 -5.73 -16.01 -8.94
C ALA A 151 -4.31 -16.41 -8.52
N ARG A 152 -3.67 -17.36 -9.23
CA ARG A 152 -2.30 -17.80 -8.96
C ARG A 152 -1.26 -16.68 -9.04
N VAL A 153 -1.48 -15.66 -9.87
CA VAL A 153 -0.60 -14.48 -9.93
C VAL A 153 -0.64 -13.71 -8.62
N VAL A 154 -1.83 -13.50 -8.06
CA VAL A 154 -2.00 -12.80 -6.78
C VAL A 154 -1.47 -13.64 -5.62
N GLU A 155 -1.72 -14.95 -5.63
CA GLU A 155 -1.17 -15.89 -4.64
C GLU A 155 0.37 -15.85 -4.61
N ALA A 156 1.02 -15.81 -5.77
CA ALA A 156 2.47 -15.70 -5.86
C ALA A 156 3.03 -14.40 -5.23
N VAL A 157 2.27 -13.29 -5.25
CA VAL A 157 2.65 -12.08 -4.51
C VAL A 157 2.48 -12.29 -3.00
N ILE A 158 1.36 -12.88 -2.58
CA ILE A 158 1.05 -13.15 -1.16
C ILE A 158 2.11 -14.06 -0.53
N GLU A 159 2.53 -15.13 -1.22
CA GLU A 159 3.55 -16.08 -0.75
C GLU A 159 4.93 -15.43 -0.57
N ARG A 160 5.18 -14.31 -1.26
CA ARG A 160 6.48 -13.62 -1.32
C ARG A 160 6.40 -12.21 -0.75
N LEU A 161 5.38 -11.91 0.05
CA LEU A 161 5.05 -10.56 0.48
C LEU A 161 6.20 -9.88 1.24
N ASP A 162 6.94 -10.64 2.05
CA ASP A 162 8.13 -10.17 2.77
C ASP A 162 9.23 -9.66 1.84
N GLU A 163 9.29 -10.17 0.60
CA GLU A 163 10.22 -9.66 -0.40
C GLU A 163 9.83 -8.24 -0.83
N PHE A 164 8.54 -7.90 -0.87
CA PHE A 164 8.07 -6.64 -1.45
C PHE A 164 7.72 -5.56 -0.42
N ALA A 165 7.55 -5.94 0.85
CA ALA A 165 7.04 -5.09 1.91
C ALA A 165 7.88 -3.84 2.23
N GLY A 166 9.16 -3.85 1.87
CA GLY A 166 10.08 -2.77 2.25
C GLY A 166 10.46 -2.84 3.74
N PRO A 167 11.05 -1.76 4.29
CA PRO A 167 11.45 -1.73 5.70
C PRO A 167 10.22 -1.70 6.62
N ALA A 168 10.32 -2.38 7.75
CA ALA A 168 9.27 -2.34 8.76
C ALA A 168 9.11 -0.91 9.35
N GLU A 169 7.86 -0.45 9.45
CA GLU A 169 7.48 0.80 10.10
C GLU A 169 6.30 0.55 11.07
N PRO A 170 6.08 1.39 12.10
CA PRO A 170 4.97 1.22 13.03
C PRO A 170 3.60 1.38 12.34
N PRO A 171 2.53 0.75 12.87
CA PRO A 171 1.19 0.89 12.32
C PRO A 171 0.69 2.34 12.42
N ALA A 172 0.28 2.87 11.29
CA ALA A 172 -0.37 4.17 11.16
C ALA A 172 -1.88 4.06 11.36
N ARG A 173 -2.50 5.19 11.74
CA ARG A 173 -3.95 5.34 11.80
C ARG A 173 -4.49 5.67 10.41
N LEU A 174 -5.04 4.68 9.70
CA LEU A 174 -5.50 4.87 8.33
C LEU A 174 -6.94 5.35 8.26
N HIS A 175 -7.25 6.12 7.21
CA HIS A 175 -8.59 6.27 6.68
C HIS A 175 -9.11 4.93 6.14
N GLY A 176 -8.27 4.19 5.40
CA GLY A 176 -8.51 2.80 4.99
C GLY A 176 -9.33 2.63 3.70
N ASP A 177 -9.97 3.69 3.21
CA ASP A 177 -10.67 3.75 1.91
C ASP A 177 -10.41 5.11 1.22
N LEU A 178 -9.15 5.55 1.17
CA LEU A 178 -8.80 6.93 0.77
C LEU A 178 -8.64 7.12 -0.74
N TRP A 179 -9.75 7.14 -1.48
CA TRP A 179 -9.77 7.56 -2.90
C TRP A 179 -10.35 8.97 -3.04
N HIS A 180 -10.31 9.58 -4.24
CA HIS A 180 -10.76 10.98 -4.39
C HIS A 180 -12.21 11.24 -3.98
N GLY A 181 -13.10 10.25 -4.07
CA GLY A 181 -14.49 10.39 -3.66
C GLY A 181 -14.65 10.61 -2.15
N ASN A 182 -13.65 10.16 -1.37
CA ASN A 182 -13.60 10.30 0.09
C ASN A 182 -12.74 11.49 0.54
N VAL A 183 -12.26 12.31 -0.42
CA VAL A 183 -11.63 13.62 -0.17
C VAL A 183 -12.64 14.71 -0.55
N HIS A 184 -13.41 15.16 0.43
CA HIS A 184 -14.44 16.17 0.24
C HIS A 184 -13.86 17.58 0.38
N TRP A 185 -13.84 18.34 -0.71
CA TRP A 185 -13.38 19.73 -0.68
C TRP A 185 -14.49 20.62 -0.12
N GLY A 186 -14.24 21.25 1.03
CA GLY A 186 -15.19 22.10 1.73
C GLY A 186 -15.20 23.54 1.21
N ALA A 187 -16.35 24.20 1.31
CA ALA A 187 -16.50 25.63 1.03
C ALA A 187 -15.67 26.53 1.96
N ASP A 188 -15.16 25.96 3.07
CA ASP A 188 -14.24 26.59 4.00
C ASP A 188 -12.76 26.54 3.54
N GLY A 189 -12.49 25.99 2.35
CA GLY A 189 -11.15 25.89 1.77
C GLY A 189 -10.31 24.76 2.37
N ARG A 190 -10.91 23.77 3.03
CA ARG A 190 -10.23 22.59 3.58
C ARG A 190 -10.64 21.31 2.85
N ALA A 191 -9.77 20.31 2.83
CA ALA A 191 -10.16 18.95 2.45
C ALA A 191 -10.58 18.17 3.70
N TRP A 192 -11.76 17.55 3.62
CA TRP A 192 -12.35 16.73 4.66
C TRP A 192 -12.30 15.26 4.27
N LEU A 193 -11.97 14.40 5.22
CA LEU A 193 -12.07 12.96 5.04
C LEU A 193 -13.47 12.48 5.38
N ILE A 194 -14.08 11.71 4.49
CA ILE A 194 -15.42 11.12 4.67
C ILE A 194 -15.38 9.63 4.38
N ASP A 195 -16.34 8.89 4.96
CA ASP A 195 -16.60 7.48 4.68
C ASP A 195 -15.41 6.54 4.99
N PRO A 196 -14.82 6.61 6.21
CA PRO A 196 -13.64 5.82 6.53
C PRO A 196 -13.94 4.33 6.73
N ALA A 197 -13.06 3.48 6.19
CA ALA A 197 -12.88 2.09 6.61
C ALA A 197 -11.71 1.99 7.61
N ALA A 198 -11.73 2.83 8.66
CA ALA A 198 -10.56 3.11 9.48
C ALA A 198 -10.01 1.88 10.22
N HIS A 199 -8.69 1.75 10.26
CA HIS A 199 -7.96 0.72 10.97
C HIS A 199 -6.47 1.07 11.13
N GLY A 200 -5.77 0.34 12.00
CA GLY A 200 -4.31 0.38 12.04
C GLY A 200 -3.70 -0.32 10.83
N GLY A 201 -2.81 0.33 10.08
CA GLY A 201 -2.27 -0.21 8.84
C GLY A 201 -0.95 0.45 8.41
N HIS A 202 -0.49 0.17 7.20
CA HIS A 202 0.70 0.83 6.64
C HIS A 202 0.29 2.12 5.92
N ARG A 203 0.97 3.23 6.22
CA ARG A 203 0.56 4.57 5.76
C ARG A 203 0.62 4.74 4.24
N GLU A 204 1.45 3.96 3.56
CA GLU A 204 1.51 3.92 2.09
C GLU A 204 0.18 3.46 1.46
N THR A 205 -0.67 2.71 2.17
CA THR A 205 -1.96 2.23 1.63
C THR A 205 -2.90 3.36 1.27
N ASP A 206 -3.07 4.35 2.15
CA ASP A 206 -3.95 5.50 1.89
C ASP A 206 -3.43 6.35 0.72
N LEU A 207 -2.11 6.53 0.59
CA LEU A 207 -1.51 7.24 -0.53
C LEU A 207 -1.62 6.46 -1.85
N ALA A 208 -1.44 5.14 -1.80
CA ALA A 208 -1.57 4.27 -2.96
C ALA A 208 -3.00 4.25 -3.52
N MET A 209 -4.00 4.35 -2.64
CA MET A 209 -5.42 4.49 -3.01
C MET A 209 -5.69 5.81 -3.74
N LEU A 210 -5.09 6.92 -3.29
CA LEU A 210 -5.14 8.21 -4.01
C LEU A 210 -4.45 8.13 -5.38
N HIS A 211 -3.36 7.38 -5.50
CA HIS A 211 -2.70 7.12 -6.79
C HIS A 211 -3.56 6.28 -7.74
N LEU A 212 -4.35 5.34 -7.21
CA LEU A 212 -5.11 4.38 -8.02
C LEU A 212 -6.26 5.03 -8.79
N PHE A 213 -7.03 5.87 -8.10
CA PHE A 213 -8.20 6.55 -8.68
C PHE A 213 -7.93 8.01 -9.04
N GLY A 214 -6.71 8.49 -8.79
CA GLY A 214 -6.34 9.90 -8.88
C GLY A 214 -6.91 10.72 -7.72
N CYS A 215 -6.47 11.97 -7.62
CA CYS A 215 -7.02 12.99 -6.70
C CYS A 215 -6.66 14.39 -7.23
N PRO A 216 -7.54 15.39 -7.13
CA PRO A 216 -7.17 16.77 -7.44
C PRO A 216 -5.91 17.20 -6.68
N HIS A 217 -4.92 17.70 -7.42
CA HIS A 217 -3.62 18.13 -6.87
C HIS A 217 -2.80 17.02 -6.18
N LEU A 218 -2.95 15.75 -6.59
CA LEU A 218 -2.25 14.60 -6.01
C LEU A 218 -0.75 14.84 -5.78
N ASP A 219 -0.01 15.36 -6.77
CA ASP A 219 1.42 15.61 -6.63
C ASP A 219 1.74 16.59 -5.48
N ARG A 220 0.88 17.60 -5.25
CA ARG A 220 1.03 18.55 -4.13
C ARG A 220 0.71 17.89 -2.79
N ILE A 221 -0.34 17.06 -2.75
CA ILE A 221 -0.72 16.29 -1.55
C ILE A 221 0.46 15.42 -1.13
N VAL A 222 0.98 14.62 -2.07
CA VAL A 222 2.08 13.69 -1.82
C VAL A 222 3.38 14.43 -1.48
N ALA A 223 3.70 15.54 -2.16
CA ALA A 223 4.88 16.34 -1.85
C ALA A 223 4.80 16.94 -0.44
N ALA A 224 3.67 17.55 -0.07
CA ALA A 224 3.47 18.14 1.24
C ALA A 224 3.41 17.09 2.37
N TYR A 225 2.87 15.91 2.09
CA TYR A 225 2.95 14.76 2.99
C TYR A 225 4.40 14.35 3.22
N HIS A 226 5.15 14.15 2.13
CA HIS A 226 6.52 13.65 2.17
C HIS A 226 7.50 14.65 2.81
N GLU A 227 7.22 15.96 2.71
CA GLU A 227 7.98 17.02 3.37
C GLU A 227 8.01 16.85 4.90
N VAL A 228 6.88 16.47 5.51
CA VAL A 228 6.75 16.39 6.97
C VAL A 228 6.86 14.97 7.52
N ALA A 229 6.56 13.96 6.71
CA ALA A 229 6.69 12.56 7.06
C ALA A 229 7.26 11.76 5.88
N PRO A 230 8.59 11.82 5.64
CA PRO A 230 9.24 11.14 4.53
C PRO A 230 8.83 9.67 4.43
N LEU A 231 8.50 9.25 3.21
CA LEU A 231 8.22 7.85 2.87
C LEU A 231 9.55 7.11 2.73
N ALA A 232 9.58 5.85 3.14
CA ALA A 232 10.79 5.04 3.05
C ALA A 232 11.24 4.89 1.58
N ASP A 233 12.54 4.74 1.36
CA ASP A 233 13.09 4.51 0.03
C ASP A 233 12.36 3.34 -0.65
N GLY A 234 12.11 3.50 -1.96
CA GLY A 234 11.36 2.51 -2.73
C GLY A 234 9.83 2.58 -2.61
N TRP A 235 9.25 3.57 -1.93
CA TRP A 235 7.79 3.65 -1.75
C TRP A 235 7.02 3.73 -3.07
N ARG A 236 7.60 4.35 -4.12
CA ARG A 236 6.96 4.44 -5.44
C ARG A 236 6.79 3.07 -6.09
N GLN A 237 7.78 2.19 -5.92
CA GLN A 237 7.75 0.81 -6.38
C GLN A 237 6.72 -0.01 -5.59
N ARG A 238 6.48 0.33 -4.32
CA ARG A 238 5.47 -0.33 -3.48
C ARG A 238 4.04 0.15 -3.71
N ILE A 239 3.79 1.21 -4.48
CA ILE A 239 2.43 1.69 -4.77
C ILE A 239 1.55 0.53 -5.28
N GLY A 240 2.01 -0.23 -6.27
CA GLY A 240 1.26 -1.36 -6.81
C GLY A 240 0.93 -2.42 -5.76
N LEU A 241 1.87 -2.71 -4.85
CA LEU A 241 1.64 -3.66 -3.77
C LEU A 241 0.49 -3.24 -2.85
N HIS A 242 0.48 -1.97 -2.46
CA HIS A 242 -0.59 -1.38 -1.65
C HIS A 242 -1.93 -1.24 -2.40
N GLN A 243 -1.91 -1.22 -3.74
CA GLN A 243 -3.11 -1.18 -4.58
C GLN A 243 -3.78 -2.55 -4.76
N LEU A 244 -3.10 -3.66 -4.45
CA LEU A 244 -3.69 -5.00 -4.58
C LEU A 244 -4.95 -5.16 -3.71
N PHE A 245 -4.95 -4.65 -2.49
CA PHE A 245 -6.12 -4.71 -1.60
C PHE A 245 -7.35 -4.01 -2.21
N PRO A 246 -7.32 -2.71 -2.56
CA PRO A 246 -8.48 -2.07 -3.13
C PRO A 246 -8.87 -2.64 -4.50
N LEU A 247 -7.92 -3.08 -5.33
CA LEU A 247 -8.23 -3.76 -6.59
C LEU A 247 -8.96 -5.09 -6.38
N LEU A 248 -8.58 -5.87 -5.37
CA LEU A 248 -9.29 -7.09 -4.99
C LEU A 248 -10.70 -6.81 -4.47
N VAL A 249 -10.87 -5.77 -3.64
CA VAL A 249 -12.20 -5.32 -3.18
C VAL A 249 -13.09 -5.00 -4.39
N HIS A 250 -12.58 -4.20 -5.34
CA HIS A 250 -13.34 -3.82 -6.53
C HIS A 250 -13.62 -5.01 -7.45
N THR A 251 -12.66 -5.92 -7.61
CA THR A 251 -12.85 -7.15 -8.39
C THR A 251 -13.92 -8.05 -7.76
N ALA A 252 -13.97 -8.16 -6.43
CA ALA A 252 -14.98 -8.92 -5.71
C ALA A 252 -16.38 -8.28 -5.79
N LEU A 253 -16.48 -6.94 -5.75
CA LEU A 253 -17.76 -6.24 -5.74
C LEU A 253 -18.34 -5.97 -7.14
N PHE A 254 -17.49 -5.60 -8.09
CA PHE A 254 -17.88 -5.11 -9.42
C PHE A 254 -17.48 -6.07 -10.55
N GLY A 255 -16.79 -7.16 -10.22
CA GLY A 255 -16.45 -8.22 -11.15
C GLY A 255 -15.27 -7.88 -12.07
N ARG A 256 -15.30 -8.47 -13.28
CA ARG A 256 -14.13 -8.59 -14.16
C ARG A 256 -13.58 -7.27 -14.73
N SER A 257 -14.28 -6.15 -14.58
CA SER A 257 -13.80 -4.84 -15.06
C SER A 257 -12.49 -4.40 -14.39
N TYR A 258 -12.22 -4.88 -13.17
CA TYR A 258 -11.00 -4.59 -12.40
C TYR A 258 -9.95 -5.70 -12.47
N THR A 259 -10.30 -6.90 -12.95
CA THR A 259 -9.41 -8.06 -13.01
C THR A 259 -8.14 -7.78 -13.81
N ALA A 260 -8.25 -7.16 -14.99
CA ALA A 260 -7.08 -6.89 -15.83
C ALA A 260 -6.06 -5.98 -15.13
N GLN A 261 -6.54 -4.95 -14.42
CA GLN A 261 -5.68 -4.05 -13.66
C GLN A 261 -5.08 -4.73 -12.43
N LEU A 262 -5.86 -5.54 -11.72
CA LEU A 262 -5.38 -6.34 -10.59
C LEU A 262 -4.23 -7.27 -10.99
N VAL A 263 -4.42 -8.04 -12.06
CA VAL A 263 -3.41 -9.01 -12.55
C VAL A 263 -2.17 -8.26 -13.03
N ALA A 264 -2.31 -7.22 -13.84
CA ALA A 264 -1.18 -6.43 -14.31
C ALA A 264 -0.39 -5.79 -13.15
N THR A 265 -1.09 -5.35 -12.10
CA THR A 265 -0.44 -4.80 -10.89
C THR A 265 0.32 -5.88 -10.14
N ALA A 266 -0.26 -7.07 -9.98
CA ALA A 266 0.41 -8.20 -9.34
C ALA A 266 1.63 -8.67 -10.14
N GLU A 267 1.53 -8.75 -11.47
CA GLU A 267 2.65 -9.04 -12.37
C GLU A 267 3.76 -7.99 -12.26
N ALA A 268 3.42 -6.70 -12.16
CA ALA A 268 4.40 -5.64 -11.97
C ALA A 268 5.14 -5.79 -10.63
N VAL A 269 4.42 -6.11 -9.54
CA VAL A 269 5.03 -6.38 -8.23
C VAL A 269 5.99 -7.57 -8.30
N LEU A 270 5.62 -8.64 -8.99
CA LEU A 270 6.50 -9.80 -9.21
C LEU A 270 7.69 -9.45 -10.13
N GLY A 271 7.44 -8.63 -11.14
CA GLY A 271 8.38 -8.15 -12.18
C GLY A 271 9.48 -7.26 -11.63
N ASP A 272 9.17 -6.41 -10.65
CA ASP A 272 10.12 -5.47 -10.03
C ASP A 272 11.31 -6.14 -9.33
N ARG A 273 11.25 -7.47 -9.10
CA ARG A 273 12.43 -8.29 -8.72
C ARG A 273 12.74 -9.44 -9.67
N SER A 274 11.81 -9.82 -10.53
CA SER A 274 12.07 -10.68 -11.68
C SER A 274 12.76 -9.86 -12.78
N THR A 275 14.08 -9.68 -12.65
CA THR A 275 15.04 -9.13 -13.64
C THR A 275 15.43 -7.66 -13.49
N SER A 276 16.04 -7.28 -12.36
CA SER A 276 17.12 -6.31 -12.41
C SER A 276 18.43 -7.09 -12.35
N ALA A 277 19.30 -7.00 -13.36
CA ALA A 277 20.54 -7.75 -13.31
C ALA A 277 21.51 -7.19 -12.26
N SER A 278 21.27 -5.99 -11.70
CA SER A 278 21.90 -5.55 -10.44
C SER A 278 21.56 -6.48 -9.24
N SER A 279 20.30 -6.95 -9.11
CA SER A 279 19.92 -7.93 -8.07
C SER A 279 20.53 -9.31 -8.29
N ILE A 280 20.75 -9.69 -9.56
CA ILE A 280 21.41 -10.94 -9.94
C ILE A 280 22.91 -10.84 -9.62
N VAL A 281 23.54 -9.70 -9.92
CA VAL A 281 24.94 -9.41 -9.58
C VAL A 281 25.16 -9.50 -8.08
N GLU A 282 24.29 -8.93 -7.25
CA GLU A 282 24.40 -9.00 -5.79
C GLU A 282 24.31 -10.44 -5.27
N ARG A 283 23.33 -11.23 -5.74
CA ARG A 283 23.16 -12.64 -5.36
C ARG A 283 24.36 -13.50 -5.78
N LEU A 284 24.83 -13.36 -7.03
CA LEU A 284 26.00 -14.08 -7.53
C LEU A 284 27.26 -13.68 -6.75
N THR A 285 27.45 -12.39 -6.48
CA THR A 285 28.57 -11.87 -5.69
C THR A 285 28.56 -12.45 -4.27
N GLY A 286 27.40 -12.48 -3.61
CA GLY A 286 27.23 -13.07 -2.28
C GLY A 286 27.54 -14.57 -2.25
N MET A 287 27.01 -15.33 -3.20
CA MET A 287 27.26 -16.77 -3.33
C MET A 287 28.76 -17.07 -3.53
N ILE A 288 29.42 -16.37 -4.46
CA ILE A 288 30.83 -16.59 -4.78
C ILE A 288 31.72 -16.20 -3.57
N ARG A 289 31.40 -15.12 -2.86
CA ARG A 289 32.13 -14.71 -1.64
C ARG A 289 32.02 -15.77 -0.54
N ALA A 290 30.85 -16.37 -0.36
CA ALA A 290 30.65 -17.44 0.62
C ALA A 290 31.50 -18.67 0.28
N ASP A 291 31.51 -19.09 -0.99
CA ASP A 291 32.34 -20.21 -1.45
C ASP A 291 33.85 -19.92 -1.32
N LEU A 292 34.30 -18.70 -1.65
CA LEU A 292 35.68 -18.27 -1.49
C LEU A 292 36.11 -18.22 -0.02
N ALA A 293 35.24 -17.74 0.87
CA ALA A 293 35.49 -17.74 2.30
C ALA A 293 35.61 -19.17 2.84
N ALA A 294 34.75 -20.08 2.41
CA ALA A 294 34.81 -21.49 2.79
C ALA A 294 36.15 -22.16 2.38
N VAL A 295 36.71 -21.77 1.23
CA VAL A 295 38.05 -22.22 0.79
C VAL A 295 39.17 -21.60 1.64
N ALA A 296 39.06 -20.31 1.98
CA ALA A 296 40.10 -19.59 2.74
C ALA A 296 40.27 -20.07 4.18
N HIS A 297 39.24 -20.67 4.78
CA HIS A 297 39.27 -21.21 6.15
C HIS A 297 39.76 -22.67 6.22
N MET A 298 40.22 -23.27 5.11
CA MET A 298 40.78 -24.62 5.11
C MET A 298 42.22 -24.65 5.62
N PRO A 299 42.63 -25.71 6.36
CA PRO A 299 43.99 -25.86 6.85
C PRO A 299 45.01 -25.95 5.69
N PRO A 300 46.23 -25.40 5.86
CA PRO A 300 47.25 -25.42 4.81
C PRO A 300 47.62 -26.86 4.43
N GLY A 301 47.42 -27.22 3.16
CA GLY A 301 47.65 -28.56 2.61
C GLY A 301 46.38 -29.34 2.23
N GLY A 302 45.18 -28.84 2.57
CA GLY A 302 43.91 -29.38 2.08
C GLY A 302 43.59 -28.88 0.68
N ASP A 303 43.46 -29.79 -0.29
CA ASP A 303 43.02 -29.41 -1.63
C ASP A 303 41.51 -29.15 -1.59
N ALA A 304 41.07 -27.93 -1.94
CA ALA A 304 39.66 -27.59 -1.91
C ALA A 304 38.87 -28.58 -2.81
N PRO A 305 37.70 -29.07 -2.37
CA PRO A 305 36.94 -30.07 -3.12
C PRO A 305 36.75 -29.61 -4.56
N ALA A 306 36.96 -30.50 -5.54
CA ALA A 306 36.80 -30.19 -6.96
C ALA A 306 35.42 -29.57 -7.28
N ARG A 307 34.39 -29.93 -6.49
CA ARG A 307 33.05 -29.32 -6.51
C ARG A 307 33.05 -27.84 -6.17
N THR A 308 33.76 -27.41 -5.12
CA THR A 308 33.83 -26.00 -4.70
C THR A 308 34.60 -25.15 -5.70
N LYS A 309 35.71 -25.67 -6.24
CA LYS A 309 36.45 -25.00 -7.34
C LYS A 309 35.58 -24.85 -8.61
N GLY A 310 34.75 -25.85 -8.90
CA GLY A 310 33.77 -25.83 -9.99
C GLY A 310 32.65 -24.80 -9.80
N HIS A 311 32.09 -24.69 -8.59
CA HIS A 311 31.06 -23.70 -8.28
C HIS A 311 31.57 -22.26 -8.35
N VAL A 312 32.76 -21.98 -7.82
CA VAL A 312 33.36 -20.64 -7.91
C VAL A 312 33.59 -20.23 -9.36
N ARG A 313 34.06 -21.15 -10.21
CA ARG A 313 34.29 -20.88 -11.64
C ARG A 313 32.97 -20.66 -12.38
N GLY A 314 31.99 -21.54 -12.21
CA GLY A 314 30.67 -21.39 -12.85
C GLY A 314 29.93 -20.13 -12.39
N GLY A 315 30.04 -19.78 -11.11
CA GLY A 315 29.50 -18.53 -10.57
C GLY A 315 30.18 -17.30 -11.14
N LEU A 316 31.51 -17.31 -11.31
CA LEU A 316 32.26 -16.21 -11.90
C LEU A 316 31.91 -16.00 -13.38
N ASP A 317 31.77 -17.07 -14.15
CA ASP A 317 31.37 -17.00 -15.56
C ASP A 317 29.94 -16.43 -15.69
N ALA A 318 29.01 -16.85 -14.81
CA ALA A 318 27.66 -16.28 -14.76
C ALA A 318 27.67 -14.79 -14.35
N LEU A 319 28.52 -14.40 -13.38
CA LEU A 319 28.64 -13.01 -12.95
C LEU A 319 29.13 -12.10 -14.08
N VAL A 320 30.09 -12.56 -14.90
CA VAL A 320 30.57 -11.82 -16.07
C VAL A 320 29.44 -11.58 -17.07
N LEU A 321 28.69 -12.62 -17.45
CA LEU A 321 27.59 -12.49 -18.40
C LEU A 321 26.51 -11.49 -17.95
N VAL A 322 26.18 -11.51 -16.66
CA VAL A 322 25.19 -10.62 -16.07
C VAL A 322 25.71 -9.17 -16.03
N LEU A 323 26.99 -8.98 -15.70
CA LEU A 323 27.62 -7.65 -15.74
C LEU A 323 27.71 -7.09 -17.17
N GLU A 324 28.00 -7.94 -18.16
CA GLU A 324 28.03 -7.52 -19.57
C GLU A 324 26.66 -7.03 -20.04
N HIS A 325 25.59 -7.73 -19.64
CA HIS A 325 24.23 -7.31 -19.90
C HIS A 325 23.90 -5.97 -19.23
N GLU A 326 24.28 -5.79 -17.95
CA GLU A 326 23.98 -4.57 -17.16
C GLU A 326 24.80 -3.34 -17.55
N LEU A 327 26.01 -3.54 -18.06
CA LEU A 327 26.91 -2.46 -18.46
C LEU A 327 26.85 -2.17 -19.96
N GLY A 328 26.20 -3.02 -20.74
CA GLY A 328 26.08 -2.87 -22.20
C GLY A 328 27.43 -2.97 -22.93
N ARG A 329 28.45 -3.56 -22.29
CA ARG A 329 29.81 -3.72 -22.83
C ARG A 329 30.45 -5.01 -22.31
N PRO A 330 31.47 -5.55 -23.01
CA PRO A 330 32.27 -6.65 -22.49
C PRO A 330 32.89 -6.32 -21.12
N VAL A 331 32.94 -7.32 -20.24
CA VAL A 331 33.48 -7.21 -18.88
C VAL A 331 34.54 -8.27 -18.69
N ASN A 332 35.75 -7.85 -18.33
CA ASN A 332 36.83 -8.80 -18.12
C ASN A 332 36.84 -9.37 -16.69
N PHE A 333 37.53 -10.49 -16.50
CA PHE A 333 37.64 -11.14 -15.19
C PHE A 333 38.27 -10.27 -14.10
N HIS A 334 39.07 -9.26 -14.44
CA HIS A 334 39.66 -8.36 -13.45
C HIS A 334 38.59 -7.43 -12.86
N GLU A 335 37.69 -6.91 -13.68
CA GLU A 335 36.55 -6.09 -13.25
C GLU A 335 35.58 -6.87 -12.36
N ALA A 336 35.21 -8.09 -12.77
CA ALA A 336 34.37 -8.98 -11.96
C ALA A 336 35.03 -9.33 -10.61
N ARG A 337 36.37 -9.54 -10.58
CA ARG A 337 37.12 -9.77 -9.35
C ARG A 337 37.24 -8.55 -8.45
N ALA A 338 37.29 -7.34 -9.00
CA ALA A 338 37.31 -6.10 -8.21
C ALA A 338 35.97 -5.92 -7.48
N LEU A 339 34.85 -6.20 -8.17
CA LEU A 339 33.52 -6.24 -7.58
C LEU A 339 33.43 -7.29 -6.45
N LEU A 340 33.90 -8.52 -6.70
CA LEU A 340 33.93 -9.59 -5.69
C LEU A 340 34.77 -9.24 -4.47
N ARG A 341 35.83 -8.46 -4.61
CA ARG A 341 36.67 -8.01 -3.48
C ARG A 341 36.13 -6.76 -2.78
N GLY A 342 35.05 -6.17 -3.29
CA GLY A 342 34.51 -4.91 -2.77
C GLY A 342 35.41 -3.72 -3.07
N GLU A 343 36.35 -3.87 -4.01
CA GLU A 343 37.25 -2.80 -4.47
C GLU A 343 36.51 -1.83 -5.41
N ARG A 344 35.37 -2.25 -5.97
CA ARG A 344 34.52 -1.47 -6.88
C ARG A 344 33.06 -1.83 -6.75
N SER A 345 32.19 -0.90 -7.10
CA SER A 345 30.74 -1.06 -7.29
C SER A 345 30.38 -1.19 -8.78
N VAL A 346 29.16 -1.66 -9.06
CA VAL A 346 28.62 -1.71 -10.43
C VAL A 346 28.53 -0.31 -11.06
N THR A 347 28.20 0.71 -10.25
CA THR A 347 28.13 2.11 -10.68
C THR A 347 29.49 2.62 -11.17
N GLU A 348 30.56 2.35 -10.42
CA GLU A 348 31.93 2.75 -10.81
C GLU A 348 32.44 2.00 -12.05
N LEU A 349 31.96 0.78 -12.31
CA LEU A 349 32.27 0.04 -13.53
C LEU A 349 31.53 0.61 -14.75
N ARG A 350 30.35 1.20 -14.56
CA ARG A 350 29.55 1.83 -15.61
C ARG A 350 30.18 3.13 -16.11
N GLU A 351 30.68 3.97 -15.20
CA GLU A 351 31.27 5.28 -15.50
C GLU A 351 32.57 5.20 -16.32
N ARG A 352 33.31 4.09 -16.25
CA ARG A 352 34.58 3.89 -16.99
C ARG A 352 34.43 3.39 -18.42
N GLY A 353 33.23 3.00 -18.85
CA GLY A 353 33.00 2.47 -20.19
C GLY A 353 32.73 3.52 -21.27
N SER A 354 32.76 4.82 -20.91
CA SER A 354 32.35 5.94 -21.77
C SER A 354 33.51 6.80 -22.31
N ASP A 355 34.76 6.38 -22.11
CA ASP A 355 35.97 6.95 -22.72
C ASP A 355 36.45 6.10 -23.92
#